data_AF-A0AAV3Q3T7-F1
#
_entry.id   AF-A0AAV3Q3T7-F1
#
_cell.length_a   1.000
_cell.length_b   1.000
_cell.length_c   1.000
_cell.angle_alpha   90.00
_cell.angle_beta   90.00
_cell.angle_gamma   90.00
#
_symmetry.space_group_name_H-M   'P 1'
#
loop_
_entity.id
_entity.type
_entity.pdbx_description
1 polymer ?
#
loop_
_entity_poly.entity_id
_entity_poly.type
_entity_poly.pdbx_seq_one_letter_code
_entity_poly.pdbx_strand_id
1 'polypeptide(L)'
;MKILQDYETASGQKVNLGKCSVSFSPRVPGTLQRCILMGLGMREVNDQRKYLGLPSQVGRTKKEVVRYISAKVDARVKGKLLSQAGKEVMVKSVTSAIPNFVMSCFKLPMGIIDDLNSTMAEFFWLKGDGEGGIHWKA
;
A
#
# COMPACT_ATOMS: atom_id res chain seq x y z
N MET A 1 26.88 7.24 -15.46
CA MET A 1 25.61 7.98 -15.28
C MET A 1 25.87 9.49 -15.30
N LYS A 2 25.98 10.10 -16.49
CA LYS A 2 26.29 11.54 -16.61
C LYS A 2 25.13 12.42 -16.12
N ILE A 3 23.89 12.06 -16.49
CA ILE A 3 22.68 12.82 -16.14
C ILE A 3 22.48 12.98 -14.63
N LEU A 4 22.67 11.91 -13.84
CA LEU A 4 22.53 12.03 -12.39
C LEU A 4 23.64 12.89 -11.78
N GLN A 5 24.87 12.78 -12.27
CA GLN A 5 25.98 13.63 -11.81
C GLN A 5 25.75 15.10 -12.13
N ASP A 6 25.24 15.40 -13.32
CA ASP A 6 24.88 16.76 -13.73
C ASP A 6 23.76 17.32 -12.80
N TYR A 7 22.75 16.51 -12.49
CA TYR A 7 21.70 16.87 -11.53
C TYR A 7 22.27 17.08 -10.11
N GLU A 8 23.13 16.19 -9.63
CA GLU A 8 23.74 16.31 -8.30
C GLU A 8 24.56 17.60 -8.17
N THR A 9 25.31 17.93 -9.23
CA THR A 9 26.14 19.14 -9.29
C THR A 9 25.28 20.40 -9.37
N ALA A 10 24.22 20.40 -10.18
CA ALA A 10 23.35 21.55 -10.35
C ALA A 10 22.42 21.81 -9.15
N SER A 11 21.93 20.75 -8.50
CA SER A 11 20.99 20.85 -7.38
C SER A 11 21.66 20.90 -6.00
N GLY A 12 22.92 20.47 -5.90
CA GLY A 12 23.60 20.25 -4.62
C GLY A 12 23.09 19.04 -3.83
N GLN A 13 22.18 18.23 -4.40
CA GLN A 13 21.64 17.04 -3.78
C GLN A 13 22.42 15.80 -4.23
N LYS A 14 22.42 14.72 -3.42
CA LYS A 14 23.07 13.44 -3.77
C LYS A 14 22.08 12.30 -3.84
N VAL A 15 22.14 11.51 -4.90
CA VAL A 15 21.25 10.36 -5.10
C VAL A 15 21.66 9.23 -4.17
N ASN A 16 20.70 8.72 -3.40
CA ASN A 16 20.92 7.56 -2.56
C ASN A 16 20.73 6.26 -3.36
N LEU A 17 21.82 5.76 -3.94
CA LEU A 17 21.82 4.52 -4.72
C LEU A 17 21.35 3.29 -3.92
N GLY A 18 21.51 3.28 -2.60
CA GLY A 18 21.01 2.20 -1.73
C GLY A 18 19.47 2.18 -1.62
N LYS A 19 18.84 3.34 -1.78
CA LYS A 19 17.37 3.46 -1.89
C LYS A 19 16.87 3.32 -3.32
N CYS A 20 17.73 3.43 -4.32
CA CYS A 20 17.40 3.13 -5.70
C CYS A 20 17.33 1.62 -5.95
N SER A 21 16.55 1.22 -6.94
CA SER A 21 16.45 -0.16 -7.40
C SER A 21 15.88 -0.20 -8.79
N VAL A 22 16.19 -1.27 -9.50
CA VAL A 22 15.64 -1.54 -10.83
C VAL A 22 14.85 -2.83 -10.78
N SER A 23 13.70 -2.83 -11.43
CA SER A 23 12.87 -4.00 -11.67
C SER A 23 12.66 -4.15 -13.17
N PHE A 24 12.79 -5.36 -13.70
CA PHE A 24 12.62 -5.64 -15.11
C PHE A 24 11.29 -6.36 -15.39
N SER A 25 10.75 -6.15 -16.59
CA SER A 25 9.63 -6.97 -17.07
C SER A 25 10.11 -8.41 -17.32
N PRO A 26 9.26 -9.44 -17.13
CA PRO A 26 9.62 -10.84 -17.40
C PRO A 26 10.12 -11.12 -18.82
N ARG A 27 9.85 -10.23 -19.77
CA ARG A 27 10.24 -10.37 -21.19
C ARG A 27 11.62 -9.80 -21.51
N VAL A 28 12.31 -9.17 -20.56
CA VAL A 28 13.64 -8.58 -20.80
C VAL A 28 14.71 -9.67 -20.74
N PRO A 29 15.55 -9.85 -21.77
CA PRO A 29 16.64 -10.84 -21.75
C PRO A 29 17.62 -10.59 -20.60
N GLY A 30 18.06 -11.64 -19.91
CA GLY A 30 18.97 -11.52 -18.76
C GLY A 30 20.32 -10.87 -19.08
N THR A 31 20.80 -10.99 -20.32
CA THR A 31 22.00 -10.29 -20.80
C THR A 31 21.82 -8.78 -20.77
N LEU A 32 20.67 -8.29 -21.24
CA LEU A 32 20.32 -6.87 -21.23
C LEU A 32 20.10 -6.36 -19.79
N GLN A 33 19.45 -7.15 -18.93
CA GLN A 33 19.27 -6.81 -17.51
C GLN A 33 20.63 -6.59 -16.83
N ARG A 34 21.58 -7.51 -17.03
CA ARG A 34 22.92 -7.42 -16.45
C ARG A 34 23.70 -6.21 -16.98
N CYS A 35 23.61 -5.91 -18.28
CA CYS A 35 24.22 -4.71 -18.85
C CYS A 35 23.67 -3.43 -18.22
N ILE A 36 22.35 -3.36 -18.01
CA ILE A 36 21.69 -2.22 -17.38
C ILE A 36 22.10 -2.10 -15.91
N LEU A 37 22.13 -3.20 -15.17
CA LEU A 37 22.56 -3.22 -13.76
C LEU A 37 24.02 -2.76 -13.59
N MET A 38 24.92 -3.23 -14.46
CA MET A 38 26.32 -2.79 -14.46
C MET A 38 26.45 -1.30 -14.79
N GLY A 39 25.67 -0.78 -15.74
CA GLY A 39 25.70 0.64 -16.11
C GLY A 39 25.10 1.58 -15.06
N LEU A 40 24.10 1.12 -14.31
CA LEU A 40 23.40 1.91 -13.29
C LEU A 40 24.03 1.77 -11.89
N GLY A 41 24.75 0.69 -11.61
CA GLY A 41 25.31 0.41 -10.27
C GLY A 41 24.23 0.19 -9.20
N MET A 42 23.02 -0.20 -9.61
CA MET A 42 21.87 -0.37 -8.73
C MET A 42 21.59 -1.85 -8.44
N ARG A 43 20.94 -2.12 -7.32
CA ARG A 43 20.49 -3.47 -6.97
C ARG A 43 19.24 -3.82 -7.78
N GLU A 44 19.25 -5.01 -8.38
CA GLU A 44 18.04 -5.65 -8.91
C GLU A 44 17.16 -6.09 -7.75
N VAL A 45 15.87 -5.76 -7.85
CA VAL A 45 14.89 -6.21 -6.88
C VAL A 45 13.77 -6.90 -7.63
N ASN A 46 13.70 -8.22 -7.44
CA ASN A 46 12.64 -9.08 -7.98
C ASN A 46 11.32 -8.93 -7.21
N ASP A 47 11.37 -8.34 -6.02
CA ASP A 47 10.25 -8.27 -5.09
C ASP A 47 9.64 -6.85 -5.01
N GLN A 48 8.35 -6.83 -4.67
CA GLN A 48 7.47 -5.67 -4.70
C GLN A 48 7.94 -4.57 -3.75
N ARG A 49 8.77 -3.64 -4.25
CA ARG A 49 9.03 -2.43 -3.48
C ARG A 49 7.74 -1.64 -3.33
N LYS A 50 7.56 -1.05 -2.15
CA LYS A 50 6.45 -0.15 -1.89
C LYS A 50 6.84 1.24 -2.37
N TYR A 51 6.01 1.84 -3.22
CA TYR A 51 6.09 3.24 -3.56
C TYR A 51 4.95 3.98 -2.84
N LEU A 52 5.31 4.97 -2.01
CA LEU A 52 4.36 5.71 -1.17
C LEU A 52 3.46 4.78 -0.32
N GLY A 53 4.02 3.66 0.12
CA GLY A 53 3.33 2.63 0.90
C GLY A 53 2.51 1.63 0.08
N LEU A 54 2.26 1.88 -1.21
CA LEU A 54 1.54 0.96 -2.09
C LEU A 54 2.53 0.04 -2.83
N PRO A 55 2.15 -1.20 -3.18
CA PRO A 55 2.98 -2.04 -4.04
C PRO A 55 3.27 -1.31 -5.37
N SER A 56 4.54 -1.13 -5.75
CA SER A 56 4.93 -0.43 -6.98
C SER A 56 4.67 -1.26 -8.24
N GLN A 57 4.68 -2.58 -8.08
CA GLN A 57 4.41 -3.57 -9.12
C GLN A 57 3.05 -4.22 -8.79
N VAL A 58 1.96 -3.59 -9.23
CA VAL A 58 0.64 -4.22 -9.21
C VAL A 58 0.50 -5.00 -10.51
N GLY A 59 0.72 -6.31 -10.44
CA GLY A 59 0.53 -7.20 -11.59
C GLY A 59 -0.94 -7.28 -12.03
N ARG A 60 -1.28 -8.27 -12.86
CA ARG A 60 -2.67 -8.52 -13.27
C ARG A 60 -3.62 -8.76 -12.08
N THR A 61 -3.08 -9.21 -10.96
CA THR A 61 -3.85 -9.60 -9.79
C THR A 61 -3.79 -8.52 -8.73
N LYS A 62 -4.89 -7.82 -8.50
CA LYS A 62 -5.01 -6.77 -7.47
C LYS A 62 -5.03 -7.31 -6.03
N LYS A 63 -4.97 -8.63 -5.83
CA LYS A 63 -5.08 -9.30 -4.52
C LYS A 63 -4.07 -8.80 -3.49
N GLU A 64 -2.90 -8.36 -3.91
CA GLU A 64 -1.88 -7.85 -2.97
C GLU A 64 -2.21 -6.45 -2.46
N VAL A 65 -2.75 -5.59 -3.33
CA VAL A 65 -3.27 -4.27 -2.93
C VAL A 65 -4.43 -4.45 -1.96
N VAL A 66 -5.31 -5.41 -2.24
CA VAL A 66 -6.41 -5.81 -1.35
C VAL A 66 -5.88 -6.23 0.01
N ARG A 67 -5.00 -7.24 0.05
CA ARG A 67 -4.41 -7.75 1.29
C ARG A 67 -3.72 -6.64 2.08
N TYR A 68 -3.05 -5.73 1.38
CA TYR A 68 -2.41 -4.57 1.99
C TYR A 68 -3.42 -3.61 2.64
N ILE A 69 -4.53 -3.29 1.97
CA ILE A 69 -5.56 -2.42 2.54
C ILE A 69 -6.20 -3.09 3.75
N SER A 70 -6.69 -4.32 3.61
CA SER A 70 -7.37 -5.04 4.69
C SER A 70 -6.46 -5.18 5.91
N ALA A 71 -5.20 -5.58 5.73
CA ALA A 71 -4.24 -5.68 6.82
C ALA A 71 -3.97 -4.32 7.50
N LYS A 72 -3.93 -3.22 6.74
CA LYS A 72 -3.76 -1.88 7.32
C LYS A 72 -4.98 -1.43 8.11
N VAL A 73 -6.18 -1.65 7.59
CA VAL A 73 -7.44 -1.32 8.26
C VAL A 73 -7.55 -2.11 9.56
N ASP A 74 -7.34 -3.43 9.50
CA ASP A 74 -7.31 -4.32 10.66
C ASP A 74 -6.34 -3.84 11.73
N ALA A 75 -5.11 -3.47 11.35
CA ALA A 75 -4.09 -3.01 12.28
C ALA A 75 -4.46 -1.69 12.99
N ARG A 76 -5.36 -0.87 12.42
CA ARG A 76 -5.85 0.36 13.07
C ARG A 76 -7.01 0.11 14.02
N VAL A 77 -7.78 -0.92 13.75
CA VAL A 77 -9.07 -1.22 14.38
C VAL A 77 -8.93 -2.25 15.51
N LYS A 78 -8.14 -3.31 15.31
CA LYS A 78 -8.01 -4.41 16.26
C LYS A 78 -7.39 -3.94 17.59
N GLY A 79 -8.00 -4.36 18.70
CA GLY A 79 -7.54 -4.07 20.06
C GLY A 79 -7.77 -2.64 20.54
N LYS A 80 -8.57 -1.83 19.83
CA LYS A 80 -8.93 -0.48 20.26
C LYS A 80 -10.23 -0.48 21.07
N LEU A 81 -10.12 -0.13 22.35
CA LEU A 81 -11.27 0.11 23.22
C LEU A 81 -11.61 1.61 23.17
N LEU A 82 -12.62 1.96 22.39
CA LEU A 82 -13.09 3.33 22.22
C LEU A 82 -14.58 3.43 22.53
N SER A 83 -14.99 4.61 23.00
CA SER A 83 -16.41 4.98 23.05
C SER A 83 -17.02 4.96 21.64
N GLN A 84 -18.34 4.88 21.54
CA GLN A 84 -19.02 4.87 20.24
C GLN A 84 -18.66 6.11 19.39
N ALA A 85 -18.61 7.28 20.02
CA ALA A 85 -18.17 8.52 19.38
C ALA A 85 -16.70 8.43 18.92
N GLY A 86 -15.82 7.85 19.74
CA GLY A 86 -14.41 7.63 19.38
C GLY A 86 -14.24 6.70 18.17
N LYS A 87 -15.07 5.66 18.07
CA LYS A 87 -15.09 4.75 16.92
C LYS A 87 -15.55 5.45 15.65
N GLU A 88 -16.60 6.27 15.73
CA GLU A 88 -17.09 7.05 14.59
C GLU A 88 -15.97 7.93 14.00
N VAL A 89 -15.29 8.67 14.88
CA VAL A 89 -14.15 9.52 14.50
C VAL A 89 -13.04 8.69 13.87
N MET A 90 -12.69 7.54 14.47
CA MET A 90 -11.66 6.66 13.94
C MET A 90 -12.00 6.11 12.55
N VAL A 91 -13.23 5.65 12.33
CA VAL A 91 -13.69 5.16 11.03
C VAL A 91 -13.56 6.28 9.98
N LYS A 92 -14.14 7.45 10.25
CA LYS A 92 -14.18 8.56 9.28
C LYS A 92 -12.80 9.16 8.96
N SER A 93 -11.96 9.35 9.98
CA SER A 93 -10.69 10.08 9.81
C SER A 93 -9.49 9.19 9.50
N VAL A 94 -9.48 7.95 10.03
CA VAL A 94 -8.31 7.06 9.91
C VAL A 94 -8.60 5.92 8.95
N THR A 95 -9.66 5.16 9.20
CA THR A 95 -9.89 3.90 8.49
C THR A 95 -10.33 4.15 7.05
N SER A 96 -11.21 5.13 6.79
CA SER A 96 -11.63 5.52 5.44
C SER A 96 -10.54 6.22 4.63
N ALA A 97 -9.56 6.87 5.28
CA ALA A 97 -8.45 7.53 4.57
C ALA A 97 -7.54 6.54 3.84
N ILE A 98 -7.38 5.32 4.36
CA ILE A 98 -6.56 4.27 3.76
C ILE A 98 -7.09 3.85 2.37
N PRO A 99 -8.33 3.34 2.22
CA PRO A 99 -8.87 2.98 0.92
C PRO A 99 -9.04 4.20 0.02
N ASN A 100 -9.35 5.40 0.54
CA ASN A 100 -9.41 6.62 -0.29
C ASN A 100 -8.08 6.91 -0.99
N PHE A 101 -6.96 6.82 -0.27
CA PHE A 101 -5.64 6.97 -0.88
C PHE A 101 -5.39 5.88 -1.93
N VAL A 102 -5.73 4.62 -1.65
CA VAL A 102 -5.50 3.53 -2.61
C VAL A 102 -6.38 3.69 -3.85
N MET A 103 -7.63 4.11 -3.69
CA MET A 103 -8.57 4.36 -4.80
C MET A 103 -8.13 5.50 -5.71
N SER A 104 -7.36 6.46 -5.20
CA SER A 104 -6.74 7.51 -6.04
C SER A 104 -5.73 6.95 -7.05
N CYS A 105 -5.12 5.80 -6.75
CA CYS A 105 -4.12 5.15 -7.60
C CYS A 105 -4.68 3.93 -8.37
N PHE A 106 -5.66 3.21 -7.79
CA PHE A 106 -6.16 1.94 -8.31
C PHE A 106 -7.67 1.80 -8.19
N LYS A 107 -8.33 1.35 -9.26
CA LYS A 107 -9.73 0.93 -9.19
C LYS A 107 -9.86 -0.37 -8.40
N LEU A 108 -10.49 -0.33 -7.23
CA LEU A 108 -10.76 -1.52 -6.39
C LEU A 108 -11.96 -2.32 -6.94
N PRO A 109 -11.94 -3.67 -6.86
CA PRO A 109 -13.12 -4.48 -7.13
C PRO A 109 -14.21 -4.26 -6.07
N MET A 110 -15.49 -4.37 -6.46
CA MET A 110 -16.63 -4.13 -5.55
C MET A 110 -16.59 -5.02 -4.31
N GLY A 111 -16.35 -6.34 -4.46
CA GLY A 111 -16.30 -7.25 -3.30
C GLY A 111 -15.27 -6.85 -2.23
N ILE A 112 -14.21 -6.15 -2.61
CA ILE A 112 -13.22 -5.64 -1.64
C ILE A 112 -13.73 -4.43 -0.89
N ILE A 113 -14.47 -3.55 -1.59
CA ILE A 113 -15.12 -2.42 -0.95
C ILE A 113 -16.15 -2.95 0.06
N ASP A 114 -16.88 -4.00 -0.30
CA ASP A 114 -17.85 -4.66 0.57
C ASP A 114 -17.17 -5.29 1.80
N ASP A 115 -16.05 -5.99 1.60
CA ASP A 115 -15.24 -6.53 2.71
C ASP A 115 -14.74 -5.43 3.66
N LEU A 116 -14.22 -4.32 3.11
CA LEU A 116 -13.72 -3.19 3.90
C LEU A 116 -14.84 -2.50 4.68
N ASN A 117 -15.99 -2.29 4.05
CA ASN A 117 -17.17 -1.75 4.70
C ASN A 117 -17.65 -2.67 5.82
N SER A 118 -17.61 -3.99 5.59
CA SER A 118 -17.98 -4.99 6.60
C SER A 118 -17.07 -4.92 7.82
N THR A 119 -15.74 -4.85 7.63
CA THR A 119 -14.78 -4.68 8.74
C THR A 119 -14.98 -3.36 9.50
N MET A 120 -15.23 -2.25 8.78
CA MET A 120 -15.50 -0.95 9.42
C MET A 120 -16.81 -0.96 10.21
N ALA A 121 -17.86 -1.61 9.67
CA ALA A 121 -19.14 -1.76 10.33
C ALA A 121 -19.03 -2.64 11.57
N GLU A 122 -18.34 -3.79 11.46
CA GLU A 122 -18.05 -4.68 12.58
C GLU A 122 -17.34 -3.92 13.72
N PHE A 123 -16.27 -3.18 13.43
CA PHE A 123 -15.58 -2.37 14.44
C PHE A 123 -16.49 -1.34 15.10
N PHE A 124 -17.32 -0.65 14.31
CA PHE A 124 -18.22 0.37 14.81
C PHE A 124 -19.28 -0.23 15.75
N TRP A 125 -19.86 -1.38 15.39
CA TRP A 125 -20.98 -1.98 16.11
C TRP A 125 -20.58 -2.93 17.24
N LEU A 126 -19.42 -3.59 17.17
CA LEU A 126 -18.96 -4.51 18.21
C LEU A 126 -18.76 -3.78 19.53
N LYS A 127 -19.51 -4.12 20.58
CA LYS A 127 -19.14 -3.70 21.94
C LYS A 127 -17.96 -4.56 22.40
N GLY A 128 -17.11 -4.05 23.29
CA GLY A 128 -15.88 -4.74 23.70
C GLY A 128 -16.12 -6.19 24.12
N ASP A 129 -15.08 -7.02 23.94
CA ASP A 129 -14.94 -8.40 24.45
C ASP A 129 -16.11 -9.37 24.18
N GLY A 130 -16.56 -9.43 22.92
CA GLY A 130 -17.38 -10.54 22.44
C GLY A 130 -18.89 -10.40 22.64
N GLU A 131 -19.37 -9.26 23.15
CA GLU A 131 -20.80 -8.98 23.19
C GLU A 131 -21.30 -8.45 21.83
N GLY A 132 -22.26 -9.19 21.26
CA GLY A 132 -22.80 -9.01 19.91
C GLY A 132 -23.20 -7.56 19.60
N GLY A 133 -22.60 -7.02 18.54
CA GLY A 133 -22.97 -5.73 17.96
C GLY A 133 -24.25 -5.81 17.11
N ILE A 134 -24.92 -4.67 16.93
CA ILE A 134 -26.08 -4.57 16.03
C ILE A 134 -25.55 -4.56 14.58
N HIS A 135 -25.62 -5.69 13.89
CA HIS A 135 -25.37 -5.73 12.45
C HIS A 135 -26.61 -5.32 11.67
N TRP A 136 -26.43 -4.37 10.74
CA TRP A 136 -27.47 -4.00 9.79
C TRP A 136 -27.64 -5.14 8.80
N LYS A 137 -28.85 -5.68 8.72
CA LYS A 137 -29.22 -6.68 7.72
C LYS A 137 -29.46 -5.93 6.40
N ALA A 138 -28.64 -6.22 5.39
CA ALA A 138 -28.90 -5.81 4.01
C ALA A 138 -30.07 -6.61 3.44
#